data_AF-A0A6L2QA67-F1
#
_entry.id   AF-A0A6L2QA67-F1
#
_cell.length_a   1.000
_cell.length_b   1.000
_cell.length_c   1.000
_cell.angle_alpha   90.00
_cell.angle_beta   90.00
_cell.angle_gamma   90.00
#
_symmetry.space_group_name_H-M   'P 1'
#
loop_
_entity.id
_entity.type
_entity.pdbx_description
1 polymer ?
#
loop_
_entity_poly.entity_id
_entity_poly.type
_entity_poly.pdbx_seq_one_letter_code
_entity_poly.pdbx_strand_id
1 'polypeptide(L)'
;MEQKGLIYNEKSTQRPRVSEEAVNRVGVIFQASPRKSTRTASRELALPQSMVWHILWKRLKIIPYRLHLLQALNEDDKLKRFYFYCRIRIT
;
A
#
# COMPACT_ATOMS: atom_id res chain seq x y z
N MET A 1 17.47 -46.91 -28.68
CA MET A 1 16.31 -46.76 -27.79
C MET A 1 16.41 -45.40 -27.13
N GLU A 2 15.45 -44.52 -27.40
CA GLU A 2 15.42 -43.13 -26.90
C GLU A 2 15.48 -43.08 -25.38
N GLN A 3 16.46 -42.37 -24.81
CA GLN A 3 16.41 -41.95 -23.42
C GLN A 3 15.50 -40.73 -23.33
N LYS A 4 14.26 -40.92 -22.89
CA LYS A 4 13.36 -39.81 -22.54
C LYS A 4 13.93 -39.08 -21.32
N GLY A 5 14.60 -37.96 -21.56
CA GLY A 5 15.03 -37.03 -20.52
C GLY A 5 13.82 -36.36 -19.88
N LEU A 6 13.39 -36.86 -18.72
CA LEU A 6 12.45 -36.14 -17.86
C LEU A 6 13.21 -35.03 -17.12
N ILE A 7 13.05 -33.79 -17.59
CA ILE A 7 13.43 -32.61 -16.82
C ILE A 7 12.41 -32.49 -15.68
N TYR A 8 12.80 -32.89 -14.48
CA TYR A 8 12.03 -32.57 -13.28
C TYR A 8 12.12 -31.07 -13.06
N ASN A 9 11.05 -30.34 -13.36
CA ASN A 9 10.93 -28.96 -12.92
C ASN A 9 10.95 -28.95 -11.39
N GLU A 10 11.98 -28.35 -10.80
CA GLU A 10 12.02 -28.12 -9.35
C GLU A 10 10.75 -27.39 -8.90
N LYS A 11 10.25 -27.73 -7.71
CA LYS A 11 9.04 -27.13 -7.15
C LYS A 11 9.15 -25.61 -7.25
N SER A 12 8.13 -24.96 -7.82
CA SER A 12 8.11 -23.51 -7.99
C SER A 12 8.43 -22.81 -6.67
N THR A 13 9.29 -21.78 -6.74
CA THR A 13 9.68 -20.95 -5.59
C THR A 13 8.43 -20.35 -4.96
N GLN A 14 7.89 -21.03 -3.95
CA GLN A 14 6.73 -20.53 -3.23
C GLN A 14 7.09 -19.20 -2.57
N ARG A 15 6.11 -18.31 -2.49
CA ARG A 15 6.29 -16.99 -1.89
C ARG A 15 6.84 -17.15 -0.46
N PRO A 16 7.95 -16.48 -0.10
CA PRO A 16 8.55 -16.61 1.23
C PRO A 16 7.51 -16.30 2.31
N ARG A 17 7.38 -17.20 3.28
CA ARG A 17 6.47 -17.03 4.40
C ARG A 17 7.02 -15.91 5.29
N VAL A 18 6.20 -14.91 5.61
CA VAL A 18 6.60 -13.84 6.52
C VAL A 18 6.86 -14.43 7.90
N SER A 19 8.02 -14.12 8.50
CA SER A 19 8.38 -14.55 9.86
C SER A 19 7.53 -13.86 10.92
N GLU A 20 7.17 -14.58 11.98
CA GLU A 20 6.40 -14.04 13.11
C GLU A 20 7.11 -12.86 13.78
N GLU A 21 8.45 -12.92 13.84
CA GLU A 21 9.27 -11.85 14.41
C GLU A 21 9.14 -10.54 13.63
N ALA A 22 9.10 -10.59 12.29
CA ALA A 22 8.89 -9.41 11.46
C ALA A 22 7.48 -8.83 11.65
N VAL A 23 6.48 -9.69 11.86
CA VAL A 23 5.11 -9.26 12.17
C VAL A 23 5.07 -8.50 13.49
N ASN A 24 5.74 -9.01 14.53
CA ASN A 24 5.81 -8.36 15.84
C ASN A 24 6.53 -7.01 15.76
N ARG A 25 7.67 -6.95 15.06
CA ARG A 25 8.43 -5.70 14.88
C ARG A 25 7.61 -4.62 14.18
N VAL A 26 6.89 -4.98 13.10
CA VAL A 26 5.96 -4.06 12.44
C VAL A 26 4.82 -3.67 13.39
N GLY A 27 4.26 -4.64 14.12
CA GLY A 27 3.17 -4.42 15.08
C GLY A 27 3.53 -3.37 16.12
N VAL A 28 4.70 -3.48 16.76
CA VAL A 28 5.17 -2.53 17.79
C VAL A 28 5.29 -1.10 17.23
N ILE A 29 5.87 -0.95 16.03
CA ILE A 29 6.05 0.38 15.41
C ILE A 29 4.70 1.05 15.11
N PHE A 30 3.76 0.31 14.54
CA PHE A 30 2.45 0.86 14.18
C PHE A 30 1.50 0.97 15.36
N GLN A 31 1.71 0.20 16.44
CA GLN A 31 1.01 0.40 17.71
C GLN A 31 1.49 1.68 18.40
N ALA A 32 2.79 1.98 18.36
CA ALA A 32 3.35 3.23 18.87
C ALA A 32 2.94 4.45 18.02
N SER A 33 2.88 4.31 16.69
CA SER A 33 2.45 5.38 15.80
C SER A 33 1.62 4.84 14.62
N PRO A 34 0.28 4.86 14.72
CA PRO A 34 -0.60 4.35 13.66
C PRO A 34 -0.53 5.16 12.35
N ARG A 35 -0.07 6.41 12.41
CA ARG A 35 0.01 7.32 11.25
C ARG A 35 1.35 7.24 10.50
N LYS A 36 2.27 6.39 10.94
CA LYS A 36 3.61 6.28 10.35
C LYS A 36 3.53 5.80 8.90
N SER A 37 4.38 6.34 8.04
CA SER A 37 4.42 5.92 6.63
C SER A 37 5.02 4.52 6.48
N THR A 38 4.45 3.71 5.59
CA THR A 38 4.97 2.39 5.21
C THR A 38 6.39 2.48 4.62
N ARG A 39 6.73 3.57 3.93
CA ARG A 39 8.09 3.80 3.40
C ARG A 39 9.11 4.03 4.51
N THR A 40 8.73 4.81 5.52
CA THR A 40 9.59 5.07 6.68
C THR A 40 9.80 3.79 7.48
N ALA A 41 8.71 3.06 7.79
CA ALA A 41 8.80 1.78 8.49
C ALA A 41 9.65 0.74 7.73
N SER A 42 9.54 0.71 6.40
CA SER A 42 10.38 -0.15 5.53
C SER A 42 11.87 0.15 5.68
N ARG A 43 12.25 1.44 5.70
CA ARG A 43 13.64 1.86 5.89
C ARG A 43 14.16 1.51 7.29
N GLU A 44 13.35 1.74 8.32
CA GLU A 44 13.73 1.45 9.72
C GLU A 44 13.88 -0.05 10.00
N LEU A 45 12.98 -0.87 9.44
CA LEU A 45 12.98 -2.31 9.64
C LEU A 45 13.87 -3.07 8.65
N ALA A 46 14.49 -2.38 7.69
CA ALA A 46 15.17 -2.97 6.53
C ALA A 46 14.31 -4.03 5.81
N LEU A 47 12.99 -3.83 5.78
CA LEU A 47 12.04 -4.71 5.11
C LEU A 47 11.57 -4.08 3.80
N PRO A 48 11.30 -4.86 2.75
CA PRO A 48 10.69 -4.31 1.55
C PRO A 48 9.29 -3.78 1.87
N GLN A 49 8.94 -2.63 1.28
CA GLN A 49 7.66 -1.95 1.53
C GLN A 49 6.45 -2.86 1.28
N SER A 50 6.53 -3.76 0.29
CA SER A 50 5.48 -4.73 -0.03
C SER A 50 5.21 -5.72 1.10
N MET A 51 6.25 -6.14 1.85
CA MET A 51 6.08 -7.00 3.02
C MET A 51 5.41 -6.26 4.16
N VAL A 52 5.82 -5.03 4.45
CA VAL A 52 5.19 -4.20 5.49
C VAL A 52 3.71 -4.00 5.18
N TRP A 53 3.36 -3.71 3.92
CA TRP A 53 1.98 -3.59 3.48
C TRP A 53 1.20 -4.90 3.62
N HIS A 54 1.79 -6.02 3.22
CA HIS A 54 1.18 -7.35 3.39
C HIS A 54 0.94 -7.69 4.86
N ILE A 55 1.89 -7.40 5.74
CA ILE A 55 1.76 -7.60 7.19
C ILE A 55 0.61 -6.77 7.75
N LEU A 56 0.55 -5.48 7.42
CA LEU A 56 -0.55 -4.61 7.87
C LEU A 56 -1.92 -5.15 7.45
N TRP A 57 -2.09 -5.48 6.18
CA TRP A 57 -3.40 -5.86 5.63
C TRP A 57 -3.82 -7.29 5.94
N LYS A 58 -2.89 -8.25 5.88
CA LYS A 58 -3.23 -9.68 6.00
C LYS A 58 -3.04 -10.25 7.39
N ARG A 59 -2.05 -9.76 8.15
CA ARG A 59 -1.73 -10.29 9.48
C ARG A 59 -2.34 -9.44 10.59
N LEU A 60 -1.98 -8.15 10.62
CA LEU A 60 -2.39 -7.23 11.69
C LEU A 60 -3.79 -6.64 11.49
N LYS A 61 -4.34 -6.72 10.27
CA LYS A 61 -5.64 -6.13 9.88
C LYS A 61 -5.76 -4.64 10.24
N ILE A 62 -4.63 -3.93 10.20
CA ILE A 62 -4.59 -2.47 10.38
C ILE A 62 -4.94 -1.87 9.03
N ILE A 63 -6.19 -1.43 8.90
CA ILE A 63 -6.71 -0.80 7.71
C ILE A 63 -6.31 0.69 7.75
N PRO A 64 -5.79 1.27 6.66
CA PRO A 64 -5.49 2.69 6.64
C PRO A 64 -6.75 3.50 6.96
N TYR A 65 -6.59 4.56 7.74
CA TYR A 65 -7.67 5.52 7.95
C TYR A 65 -8.14 6.05 6.60
N ARG A 66 -9.43 5.90 6.32
CA ARG A 66 -10.06 6.42 5.11
C ARG A 66 -10.05 7.94 5.21
N LEU A 67 -9.10 8.58 4.51
CA LEU A 67 -9.06 10.04 4.41
C LEU A 67 -10.30 10.49 3.64
N HIS A 68 -11.33 10.96 4.35
CA HIS A 68 -12.37 11.75 3.72
C HIS A 68 -11.78 13.13 3.50
N LEU A 69 -11.32 13.40 2.27
CA LEU A 69 -11.03 14.76 1.85
C LEU A 69 -12.40 15.46 1.71
N LEU A 70 -12.91 15.99 2.82
CA LEU A 70 -14.15 16.74 2.83
C LEU A 70 -13.84 18.10 2.23
N GLN A 71 -14.03 18.23 0.90
CA GLN A 71 -13.96 19.53 0.26
C GLN A 71 -15.10 20.36 0.84
N ALA A 72 -14.78 21.46 1.54
CA ALA A 72 -15.75 22.43 2.01
C ALA A 72 -16.31 23.17 0.79
N LEU A 73 -17.17 22.49 0.04
CA LEU A 73 -17.85 23.03 -1.13
C LEU A 73 -18.89 24.02 -0.65
N ASN A 74 -18.71 25.28 -1.02
CA ASN A 74 -19.74 26.30 -0.89
C ASN A 74 -20.61 26.29 -2.14
N GLU A 75 -21.86 26.74 -2.02
CA GLU A 75 -22.79 26.83 -3.16
C GLU A 75 -22.21 27.70 -4.30
N ASP A 76 -21.45 28.74 -3.95
CA ASP A 76 -20.74 29.63 -4.88
C ASP A 76 -19.64 28.94 -5.71
N ASP A 77 -19.09 27.82 -5.24
CA ASP A 77 -18.00 27.15 -5.96
C ASP A 77 -18.47 26.60 -7.30
N LYS A 78 -19.77 26.32 -7.44
CA LYS A 78 -20.38 25.93 -8.71
C LYS A 78 -20.27 27.05 -9.75
N LEU A 79 -20.59 28.30 -9.35
CA LEU A 79 -20.49 29.46 -10.22
C LEU A 79 -19.03 29.77 -10.56
N LYS A 80 -18.13 29.74 -9.57
CA LYS A 80 -16.69 29.96 -9.79
C LYS A 80 -16.09 28.96 -10.78
N ARG A 81 -16.47 27.68 -10.69
CA ARG A 81 -16.07 26.65 -11.67
C ARG A 81 -16.62 26.96 -13.06
N PHE A 82 -17.90 27.32 -13.16
CA PHE A 82 -18.52 27.68 -14.44
C PHE A 82 -17.80 28.87 -15.10
N TYR A 83 -17.56 29.94 -14.35
CA TYR A 83 -16.83 31.12 -14.85
C TYR A 83 -15.40 30.79 -15.26
N PHE A 84 -14.69 29.95 -14.50
CA PHE A 84 -13.35 29.49 -14.86
C PHE A 84 -13.35 28.76 -16.22
N TYR A 85 -14.30 27.84 -16.44
CA TYR A 85 -14.42 27.12 -17.71
C TYR A 85 -14.79 28.04 -18.89
N CYS A 86 -15.74 28.96 -18.69
CA CYS A 86 -16.11 29.91 -19.72
C CYS A 86 -14.97 30.88 -20.06
N ARG A 87 -14.21 31.34 -19.06
CA ARG A 87 -13.07 32.25 -19.26
C ARG A 87 -11.92 31.59 -20.01
N ILE A 88 -11.61 30.32 -19.74
CA ILE A 88 -10.54 29.58 -20.42
C ILE A 88 -10.92 29.16 -21.84
N ARG A 89 -12.21 28.97 -22.14
CA ARG A 89 -12.67 28.63 -23.50
C ARG A 89 -12.70 29.79 -24.49
N ILE A 90 -12.61 31.04 -24.01
CA ILE A 90 -12.72 32.25 -24.83
C ILE A 90 -11.33 32.80 -25.23
N THR A 91 -10.26 32.30 -24.63
CA THR A 91 -8.85 32.50 -25.04
C THR A 91 -8.32 31.29 -25.77
#